data_AF-A0AAW9JSA5-F1
#
_entry.id   AF-A0AAW9JSA5-F1
#
_cell.length_a   1.000
_cell.length_b   1.000
_cell.length_c   1.000
_cell.angle_alpha   90.00
_cell.angle_beta   90.00
_cell.angle_gamma   90.00
#
_symmetry.space_group_name_H-M   'P 1'
#
loop_
_entity.id
_entity.type
_entity.pdbx_description
1 polymer ?
#
loop_
_entity_poly.entity_id
_entity_poly.type
_entity_poly.pdbx_seq_one_letter_code
_entity_poly.pdbx_strand_id
1 'polypeptide(L)'
;MEIKREVVMEVLKNKSIEEIANYFDISIEEATKMKSHNERNYWEISYKDLIFLMHWAEEDNWMKIRNLFGEKCFKTFSDRGGVLVGNDNFQTLIRNGRGDGITRVAVLPLTKFDDYRFWSNLMVDTEILLDGQFNIYFDDCSTNEVCRTLNGKYTVYYYDGLVLFLEIEKYE
;
A
#
# COMPACT_ATOMS: atom_id res chain seq x y z
N MET A 1 0.77 11.43 10.64
CA MET A 1 0.03 10.75 11.72
C MET A 1 1.04 9.86 12.41
N GLU A 2 1.33 10.07 13.69
CA GLU A 2 2.30 9.23 14.41
C GLU A 2 1.70 7.83 14.60
N ILE A 3 2.51 6.76 14.51
CA ILE A 3 2.05 5.41 14.84
C ILE A 3 1.65 5.43 16.31
N LYS A 4 0.35 5.36 16.57
CA LYS A 4 -0.21 5.33 17.91
C LYS A 4 0.03 3.96 18.51
N ARG A 5 1.12 3.81 19.25
CA ARG A 5 1.51 2.55 19.89
C ARG A 5 0.37 1.92 20.69
N GLU A 6 -0.43 2.74 21.37
CA GLU A 6 -1.59 2.30 22.14
C GLU A 6 -2.63 1.57 21.29
N VAL A 7 -2.86 2.05 20.07
CA VAL A 7 -3.79 1.45 19.10
C VAL A 7 -3.25 0.09 18.62
N VAL A 8 -1.97 0.03 18.29
CA VAL A 8 -1.31 -1.24 17.89
C VAL A 8 -1.39 -2.27 19.02
N MET A 9 -1.10 -1.86 20.26
CA MET A 9 -1.16 -2.74 21.42
C MET A 9 -2.59 -3.22 21.70
N GLU A 10 -3.59 -2.36 21.53
CA GLU A 10 -5.00 -2.73 21.70
C GLU A 10 -5.41 -3.81 20.71
N VAL A 11 -5.03 -3.69 19.43
CA VAL A 11 -5.28 -4.72 18.41
C VAL A 11 -4.61 -6.03 18.78
N LEU A 12 -3.31 -6.00 19.07
CA LEU A 12 -2.56 -7.21 19.43
C LEU A 12 -3.13 -7.89 20.68
N LYS A 13 -3.65 -7.12 21.64
CA LYS A 13 -4.29 -7.67 22.83
C LYS A 13 -5.61 -8.36 22.50
N ASN A 14 -6.46 -7.70 21.70
CA ASN A 14 -7.85 -8.11 21.47
C ASN A 14 -8.00 -9.19 20.39
N LYS A 15 -7.02 -9.35 19.49
CA LYS A 15 -7.06 -10.36 18.42
C LYS A 15 -6.46 -11.69 18.83
N SER A 16 -7.10 -12.79 18.44
CA SER A 16 -6.54 -14.14 18.62
C SER A 16 -5.28 -14.32 17.77
N ILE A 17 -4.46 -15.32 18.09
CA ILE A 17 -3.25 -15.62 17.31
C ILE A 17 -3.66 -16.06 15.90
N GLU A 18 -4.75 -16.81 15.78
CA GLU A 18 -5.32 -17.26 14.51
C GLU A 18 -5.87 -16.09 13.69
N GLU A 19 -6.52 -15.11 14.31
CA GLU A 19 -6.94 -13.89 13.61
C GLU A 19 -5.72 -13.16 13.03
N ILE A 20 -4.66 -12.97 13.82
CA ILE A 20 -3.43 -12.29 13.38
C ILE A 20 -2.76 -13.08 12.25
N ALA A 21 -2.59 -14.40 12.41
CA ALA A 21 -1.99 -15.27 11.41
C ALA A 21 -2.74 -15.20 10.07
N ASN A 22 -4.08 -15.27 10.11
CA ASN A 22 -4.92 -15.20 8.91
C ASN A 22 -4.88 -13.82 8.25
N TYR A 23 -4.89 -12.74 9.04
CA TYR A 23 -4.90 -11.37 8.51
C TYR A 23 -3.58 -11.01 7.80
N PHE A 24 -2.45 -11.44 8.36
CA PHE A 24 -1.13 -11.17 7.81
C PHE A 24 -0.62 -12.24 6.83
N ASP A 25 -1.34 -13.36 6.69
CA ASP A 25 -0.91 -14.55 5.95
C ASP A 25 0.49 -15.05 6.42
N ILE A 26 0.60 -15.26 7.74
CA ILE A 26 1.84 -15.69 8.42
C ILE A 26 1.60 -16.94 9.27
N SER A 27 2.68 -17.61 9.68
CA SER A 27 2.59 -18.76 10.56
C SER A 27 2.07 -18.40 11.96
N ILE A 28 1.52 -19.39 12.67
CA ILE A 28 1.12 -19.25 14.08
C ILE A 28 2.31 -18.81 14.97
N GLU A 29 3.53 -19.26 14.67
CA GLU A 29 4.73 -18.87 15.40
C GLU A 29 5.03 -17.38 15.22
N GLU A 30 5.01 -16.90 13.98
CA GLU A 30 5.21 -15.48 13.66
C GLU A 30 4.11 -14.60 14.27
N ALA A 31 2.85 -15.05 14.20
CA ALA A 31 1.73 -14.36 14.85
C ALA A 31 1.86 -14.34 16.38
N THR A 32 2.34 -15.42 16.99
CA THR A 32 2.63 -15.49 18.44
C THR A 32 3.73 -14.49 18.82
N LYS A 33 4.81 -14.45 18.03
CA LYS A 33 5.88 -13.46 18.23
C LYS A 33 5.32 -12.04 18.10
N MET A 34 4.55 -11.76 17.04
CA MET A 34 3.91 -10.46 16.84
C MET A 34 3.03 -10.07 18.04
N LYS A 35 2.15 -10.97 18.51
CA LYS A 35 1.27 -10.75 19.67
C LYS A 35 2.03 -10.56 20.98
N SER A 36 3.24 -11.10 21.11
CA SER A 36 4.07 -10.97 22.32
C SER A 36 4.69 -9.57 22.50
N HIS A 37 4.68 -8.74 21.45
CA HIS A 37 5.17 -7.37 21.56
C HIS A 37 4.27 -6.53 22.47
N ASN A 38 4.90 -5.57 23.12
CA ASN A 38 4.31 -4.60 24.03
C ASN A 38 4.91 -3.21 23.73
N GLU A 39 4.50 -2.20 24.51
CA GLU A 39 4.95 -0.81 24.32
C GLU A 39 6.48 -0.64 24.38
N ARG A 40 7.21 -1.58 24.99
CA ARG A 40 8.68 -1.57 25.11
C ARG A 40 9.41 -2.40 24.06
N ASN A 41 8.74 -2.98 23.07
CA ASN A 41 9.42 -3.65 21.96
C ASN A 41 8.64 -3.64 20.65
N TYR A 42 7.54 -2.88 20.55
CA TYR A 42 6.74 -2.78 19.32
C TYR A 42 7.52 -2.33 18.07
N TRP A 43 8.67 -1.66 18.25
CA TRP A 43 9.56 -1.28 17.16
C TRP A 43 10.23 -2.47 16.46
N GLU A 44 10.14 -3.68 17.03
CA GLU A 44 10.56 -4.92 16.38
C GLU A 44 9.53 -5.43 15.35
N ILE A 45 8.30 -4.92 15.40
CA ILE A 45 7.30 -5.14 14.36
C ILE A 45 7.68 -4.28 13.15
N SER A 46 7.60 -4.86 11.95
CA SER A 46 7.92 -4.13 10.73
C SER A 46 7.02 -2.90 10.55
N TYR A 47 7.55 -1.83 9.94
CA TYR A 47 6.76 -0.61 9.69
C TYR A 47 5.48 -0.90 8.89
N LYS A 48 5.58 -1.80 7.89
CA LYS A 48 4.44 -2.31 7.12
C LYS A 48 3.38 -2.87 8.07
N ASP A 49 3.75 -3.79 8.95
CA ASP A 49 2.78 -4.47 9.81
C ASP A 49 2.21 -3.50 10.85
N LEU A 50 2.97 -2.51 11.31
CA LEU A 50 2.45 -1.44 12.17
C LEU A 50 1.35 -0.60 11.48
N ILE A 51 1.50 -0.27 10.20
CA ILE A 51 0.45 0.41 9.42
C ILE A 51 -0.80 -0.48 9.35
N PHE A 52 -0.63 -1.74 9.01
CA PHE A 52 -1.76 -2.68 8.92
C PHE A 52 -2.45 -2.89 10.28
N LEU A 53 -1.70 -3.02 11.39
CA LEU A 53 -2.26 -3.11 12.74
C LEU A 53 -2.99 -1.84 13.15
N MET A 54 -2.41 -0.66 12.90
CA MET A 54 -3.04 0.62 13.22
C MET A 54 -4.36 0.78 12.45
N HIS A 55 -4.43 0.30 11.22
CA HIS A 55 -5.64 0.37 10.42
C HIS A 55 -6.65 -0.72 10.74
N TRP A 56 -6.23 -1.88 11.24
CA TRP A 56 -7.14 -2.91 11.73
C TRP A 56 -7.92 -2.45 12.97
N ALA A 57 -7.39 -1.48 13.72
CA ALA A 57 -8.05 -0.90 14.88
C ALA A 57 -9.15 0.12 14.53
N GLU A 58 -9.02 0.80 13.39
CA GLU A 58 -9.93 1.87 12.99
C GLU A 58 -10.84 1.40 11.86
N GLU A 59 -12.11 1.17 12.22
CA GLU A 59 -13.17 0.99 11.22
C GLU A 59 -13.15 2.16 10.21
N ASP A 60 -13.38 1.84 8.93
CA ASP A 60 -13.39 2.77 7.79
C ASP A 60 -12.05 3.36 7.32
N ASN A 61 -10.89 2.95 7.85
CA ASN A 61 -9.61 3.49 7.38
C ASN A 61 -9.37 3.30 5.87
N TRP A 62 -9.82 2.18 5.31
CA TRP A 62 -9.82 1.97 3.87
C TRP A 62 -10.59 3.07 3.13
N MET A 63 -11.80 3.41 3.61
CA MET A 63 -12.63 4.46 3.02
C MET A 63 -12.02 5.85 3.20
N LYS A 64 -11.36 6.13 4.33
CA LYS A 64 -10.64 7.40 4.55
C LYS A 64 -9.54 7.59 3.50
N ILE A 65 -8.68 6.58 3.30
CA ILE A 65 -7.61 6.65 2.29
C ILE A 65 -8.21 6.74 0.89
N ARG A 66 -9.21 5.91 0.58
CA ARG A 66 -9.90 5.95 -0.71
C ARG A 66 -10.48 7.34 -0.99
N ASN A 67 -11.04 8.01 0.00
CA ASN A 67 -11.61 9.35 -0.17
C ASN A 67 -10.52 10.39 -0.50
N LEU A 68 -9.30 10.24 0.02
CA LEU A 68 -8.16 11.11 -0.31
C LEU A 68 -7.74 11.01 -1.78
N PHE A 69 -7.95 9.86 -2.43
CA PHE A 69 -7.72 9.73 -3.88
C PHE A 69 -8.71 10.57 -4.71
N GLY A 70 -9.89 10.87 -4.14
CA GLY A 70 -10.95 11.63 -4.81
C GLY A 70 -11.40 11.00 -6.12
N GLU A 71 -11.70 11.87 -7.08
CA GLU A 71 -12.11 11.50 -8.44
C GLU A 71 -10.94 11.08 -9.35
N LYS A 72 -9.69 11.28 -8.90
CA LYS A 72 -8.48 10.92 -9.66
C LYS A 72 -8.16 9.42 -9.63
N CYS A 73 -9.02 8.63 -8.98
CA CYS A 73 -8.92 7.18 -8.88
C CYS A 73 -9.51 6.48 -10.10
N PHE A 74 -8.79 5.50 -10.62
CA PHE A 74 -9.29 4.54 -11.61
C PHE A 74 -9.09 3.11 -11.09
N LYS A 75 -9.62 2.13 -11.84
CA LYS A 75 -9.56 0.72 -11.46
C LYS A 75 -8.62 -0.04 -12.40
N THR A 76 -7.90 -0.98 -11.83
CA THR A 76 -7.25 -2.09 -12.53
C THR A 76 -7.75 -3.39 -11.91
N PHE A 77 -7.47 -4.50 -12.58
CA PHE A 77 -7.74 -5.85 -12.12
C PHE A 77 -6.43 -6.57 -11.84
N SER A 78 -6.46 -7.45 -10.85
CA SER A 78 -5.30 -8.14 -10.32
C SER A 78 -5.62 -9.62 -10.17
N ASP A 79 -4.85 -10.48 -10.82
CA ASP A 79 -4.83 -11.94 -10.61
C ASP A 79 -3.49 -12.41 -10.00
N ARG A 80 -2.55 -11.47 -9.76
CA ARG A 80 -1.22 -11.73 -9.17
C ARG A 80 -0.92 -10.83 -7.98
N GLY A 81 -1.95 -10.22 -7.40
CA GLY A 81 -1.85 -9.34 -6.24
C GLY A 81 -1.19 -7.98 -6.48
N GLY A 82 -1.29 -7.42 -7.69
CA GLY A 82 -0.66 -6.14 -7.98
C GLY A 82 -1.21 -5.32 -9.14
N VAL A 83 -0.42 -4.31 -9.50
CA VAL A 83 -0.63 -3.43 -10.65
C VAL A 83 0.59 -3.58 -11.55
N LEU A 84 0.38 -4.11 -12.75
CA LEU A 84 1.46 -4.22 -13.72
C LEU A 84 1.76 -2.83 -14.30
N VAL A 85 3.04 -2.47 -14.25
CA VAL A 85 3.55 -1.24 -14.84
C VAL A 85 4.77 -1.52 -15.69
N GLY A 86 4.96 -0.73 -16.74
CA GLY A 86 6.09 -0.92 -17.63
C GLY A 86 5.91 -0.35 -19.02
N ASN A 87 6.78 -0.77 -19.92
CA ASN A 87 6.76 -0.47 -21.33
C ASN A 87 7.39 -1.65 -22.10
N ASP A 88 7.77 -1.43 -23.36
CA ASP A 88 8.37 -2.48 -24.20
C ASP A 88 9.74 -2.96 -23.69
N ASN A 89 10.41 -2.17 -22.85
CA ASN A 89 11.76 -2.45 -22.35
C ASN A 89 11.76 -3.06 -20.94
N PHE A 90 10.74 -2.80 -20.12
CA PHE A 90 10.67 -3.30 -18.76
C PHE A 90 9.23 -3.50 -18.30
N GLN A 91 9.05 -4.43 -17.35
CA GLN A 91 7.80 -4.60 -16.64
C GLN A 91 8.11 -4.91 -15.18
N THR A 92 7.27 -4.40 -14.28
CA THR A 92 7.31 -4.76 -12.87
C THR A 92 5.91 -4.76 -12.29
N LEU A 93 5.71 -5.57 -11.25
CA LEU A 93 4.44 -5.71 -10.56
C LEU A 93 4.50 -4.93 -9.24
N ILE A 94 3.68 -3.89 -9.13
CA ILE A 94 3.50 -3.13 -7.90
C ILE A 94 2.50 -3.86 -7.01
N ARG A 95 2.91 -4.28 -5.80
CA ARG A 95 2.00 -4.95 -4.85
C ARG A 95 0.83 -4.06 -4.48
N ASN A 96 -0.38 -4.63 -4.39
CA ASN A 96 -1.57 -3.90 -3.95
C ASN A 96 -1.91 -4.11 -2.45
N GLY A 97 -1.31 -5.11 -1.80
CA GLY A 97 -1.53 -5.43 -0.38
C GLY A 97 -2.83 -6.16 -0.03
N ARG A 98 -3.63 -6.56 -1.02
CA ARG A 98 -4.88 -7.34 -0.85
C ARG A 98 -4.85 -8.69 -1.55
N GLY A 99 -4.11 -8.81 -2.66
CA GLY A 99 -4.19 -9.96 -3.54
C GLY A 99 -5.17 -9.70 -4.69
N ASP A 100 -5.93 -10.72 -5.06
CA ASP A 100 -6.72 -10.71 -6.29
C ASP A 100 -7.95 -9.78 -6.26
N GLY A 101 -8.42 -9.40 -7.44
CA GLY A 101 -9.60 -8.60 -7.67
C GLY A 101 -9.31 -7.14 -8.06
N ILE A 102 -10.24 -6.24 -7.71
CA ILE A 102 -10.17 -4.84 -8.13
C ILE A 102 -9.13 -4.09 -7.30
N THR A 103 -8.12 -3.56 -7.98
CA THR A 103 -7.19 -2.58 -7.41
C THR A 103 -7.63 -1.17 -7.81
N ARG A 104 -7.57 -0.23 -6.86
CA ARG A 104 -7.89 1.19 -7.08
C ARG A 104 -6.61 1.99 -7.09
N VAL A 105 -6.33 2.61 -8.23
CA VAL A 105 -5.09 3.32 -8.48
C VAL A 105 -5.36 4.83 -8.52
N ALA A 106 -4.53 5.60 -7.84
CA ALA A 106 -4.49 7.06 -7.98
C ALA A 106 -3.09 7.54 -8.37
N VAL A 107 -3.07 8.64 -9.12
CA VAL A 107 -1.84 9.36 -9.46
C VAL A 107 -2.03 10.79 -8.97
N LEU A 108 -1.21 11.21 -8.01
CA LEU A 108 -1.33 12.50 -7.34
C LEU A 108 0.01 13.25 -7.39
N PRO A 109 0.01 14.57 -7.61
CA PRO A 109 1.21 15.37 -7.52
C PRO A 109 1.70 15.48 -6.08
N LEU A 110 3.01 15.40 -5.89
CA LEU A 110 3.68 15.86 -4.69
C LEU A 110 3.61 17.39 -4.67
N THR A 111 2.87 17.96 -3.73
CA THR A 111 2.70 19.43 -3.64
C THR A 111 3.67 20.07 -2.65
N LYS A 112 4.04 19.31 -1.61
CA LYS A 112 4.97 19.73 -0.57
C LYS A 112 5.71 18.52 -0.01
N PHE A 113 6.88 18.74 0.57
CA PHE A 113 7.68 17.67 1.16
C PHE A 113 6.93 16.89 2.26
N ASP A 114 6.07 17.56 3.03
CA ASP A 114 5.24 16.92 4.06
C ASP A 114 4.27 15.86 3.50
N ASP A 115 3.98 15.87 2.20
CA ASP A 115 3.13 14.86 1.56
C ASP A 115 3.77 13.46 1.62
N TYR A 116 5.11 13.35 1.55
CA TYR A 116 5.81 12.07 1.75
C TYR A 116 5.52 11.50 3.14
N ARG A 117 5.68 12.34 4.17
CA ARG A 117 5.41 11.93 5.55
C ARG A 117 3.93 11.63 5.76
N PHE A 118 3.05 12.35 5.08
CA PHE A 118 1.62 12.10 5.16
C PHE A 118 1.27 10.71 4.59
N TRP A 119 1.71 10.40 3.37
CA TRP A 119 1.37 9.14 2.70
C TRP A 119 2.05 7.92 3.33
N SER A 120 3.32 8.02 3.72
CA SER A 120 4.01 6.93 4.44
C SER A 120 3.32 6.53 5.74
N ASN A 121 2.70 7.49 6.46
CA ASN A 121 1.95 7.19 7.67
C ASN A 121 0.56 6.57 7.43
N LEU A 122 0.09 6.52 6.18
CA LEU A 122 -1.22 5.97 5.82
C LEU A 122 -1.11 4.69 5.00
N MET A 123 -0.04 4.55 4.22
CA MET A 123 0.15 3.50 3.25
C MET A 123 1.60 3.01 3.29
N VAL A 124 1.81 1.79 2.83
CA VAL A 124 3.14 1.17 2.85
C VAL A 124 3.92 1.59 1.61
N ASP A 125 5.12 2.10 1.83
CA ASP A 125 6.07 2.42 0.75
C ASP A 125 6.53 1.12 0.07
N THR A 126 6.51 1.07 -1.25
CA THR A 126 7.01 -0.08 -2.02
C THR A 126 8.54 -0.09 -2.15
N GLU A 127 9.19 1.03 -1.82
CA GLU A 127 10.60 1.33 -2.10
C GLU A 127 10.95 1.34 -3.60
N ILE A 128 9.93 1.30 -4.47
CA ILE A 128 10.08 1.37 -5.92
C ILE A 128 9.98 2.84 -6.35
N LEU A 129 11.05 3.31 -7.00
CA LEU A 129 11.07 4.56 -7.74
C LEU A 129 10.92 4.24 -9.24
N LEU A 130 9.90 4.80 -9.87
CA LEU A 130 9.72 4.73 -11.32
C LEU A 130 10.12 6.07 -11.94
N ASP A 131 11.01 6.02 -12.93
CA ASP A 131 11.57 7.20 -13.58
C ASP A 131 11.46 7.04 -15.11
N GLY A 132 10.86 8.04 -15.77
CA GLY A 132 10.66 8.08 -17.22
C GLY A 132 9.22 7.75 -17.64
N GLN A 133 9.08 7.27 -18.87
CA GLN A 133 7.77 6.97 -19.46
C GLN A 133 7.41 5.50 -19.31
N PHE A 134 6.24 5.24 -18.73
CA PHE A 134 5.71 3.90 -18.53
C PHE A 134 4.18 3.89 -18.50
N ASN A 135 3.60 2.73 -18.71
CA ASN A 135 2.17 2.47 -18.68
C ASN A 135 1.78 1.81 -17.35
N ILE A 136 0.55 2.09 -16.94
CA ILE A 136 -0.22 1.31 -15.97
C ILE A 136 -1.23 0.52 -16.78
N TYR A 137 -1.13 -0.81 -16.71
CA TYR A 137 -2.00 -1.71 -17.45
C TYR A 137 -3.30 -2.01 -16.69
N PHE A 138 -4.36 -2.33 -17.42
CA PHE A 138 -5.66 -2.68 -16.82
C PHE A 138 -5.60 -3.96 -16.02
N ASP A 139 -4.80 -4.93 -16.47
CA ASP A 139 -4.70 -6.27 -15.92
C ASP A 139 -3.24 -6.59 -15.60
N ASP A 140 -2.97 -7.29 -14.51
CA ASP A 140 -1.60 -7.57 -14.08
C ASP A 140 -0.95 -8.81 -14.72
N CYS A 141 -1.66 -9.46 -15.64
CA CYS A 141 -1.22 -10.59 -16.45
C CYS A 141 -1.08 -10.24 -17.94
N SER A 142 -1.43 -9.01 -18.37
CA SER A 142 -1.49 -8.62 -19.77
C SER A 142 -1.09 -7.16 -19.99
N THR A 143 -0.40 -6.88 -21.10
CA THR A 143 -0.05 -5.53 -21.52
C THR A 143 -0.94 -4.99 -22.65
N ASN A 144 -2.02 -5.70 -22.99
CA ASN A 144 -2.86 -5.36 -24.14
C ASN A 144 -3.72 -4.10 -23.93
N GLU A 145 -4.04 -3.77 -22.68
CA GLU A 145 -4.90 -2.63 -22.35
C GLU A 145 -4.19 -1.70 -21.37
N VAL A 146 -3.96 -0.46 -21.80
CA VAL A 146 -3.34 0.59 -21.00
C VAL A 146 -4.42 1.45 -20.36
N CYS A 147 -4.44 1.53 -19.04
CA CYS A 147 -5.31 2.46 -18.32
C CYS A 147 -4.77 3.89 -18.35
N ARG A 148 -3.44 4.04 -18.22
CA ARG A 148 -2.80 5.35 -18.14
C ARG A 148 -1.33 5.23 -18.49
N THR A 149 -0.83 6.19 -19.28
CA THR A 149 0.61 6.40 -19.47
C THR A 149 1.07 7.54 -18.58
N LEU A 150 2.19 7.35 -17.89
CA LEU A 150 2.86 8.31 -17.02
C LEU A 150 4.23 8.67 -17.60
N ASN A 151 4.71 9.88 -17.32
CA ASN A 151 6.03 10.36 -17.74
C ASN A 151 6.59 11.30 -16.67
N GLY A 152 7.57 10.83 -15.91
CA GLY A 152 8.08 11.53 -14.74
C GLY A 152 8.76 10.61 -13.73
N LYS A 153 9.01 11.15 -12.53
CA LYS A 153 9.46 10.40 -11.35
C LYS A 153 8.31 10.18 -10.38
N TYR A 154 8.13 8.93 -9.95
CA TYR A 154 7.06 8.54 -9.06
C TYR A 154 7.61 7.62 -7.96
N THR A 155 7.25 7.89 -6.71
CA THR A 155 7.28 6.88 -5.65
C THR A 155 5.91 6.22 -5.54
N VAL A 156 5.86 4.98 -5.07
CA VAL A 156 4.64 4.18 -5.07
C VAL A 156 4.32 3.64 -3.67
N TYR A 157 3.08 3.85 -3.24
CA TYR A 157 2.54 3.35 -1.99
C TYR A 157 1.39 2.38 -2.23
N TYR A 158 1.16 1.45 -1.30
CA TYR A 158 0.02 0.54 -1.35
C TYR A 158 -0.64 0.33 0.01
N TYR A 159 -1.92 -0.02 0.00
CA TYR A 159 -2.68 -0.41 1.18
C TYR A 159 -3.98 -1.13 0.76
N ASP A 160 -4.15 -2.41 1.11
CA ASP A 160 -5.39 -3.20 0.93
C ASP A 160 -6.16 -2.90 -0.39
N GLY A 161 -5.50 -3.09 -1.53
CA GLY A 161 -6.09 -2.90 -2.86
C GLY A 161 -6.18 -1.44 -3.30
N LEU A 162 -5.57 -0.51 -2.56
CA LEU A 162 -5.31 0.87 -2.96
C LEU A 162 -3.84 1.01 -3.35
N VAL A 163 -3.57 1.64 -4.48
CA VAL A 163 -2.21 1.96 -4.94
C VAL A 163 -2.14 3.43 -5.29
N LEU A 164 -1.11 4.11 -4.78
CA LEU A 164 -0.85 5.52 -5.04
C LEU A 164 0.50 5.66 -5.75
N PHE A 165 0.48 6.25 -6.94
CA PHE A 165 1.67 6.80 -7.58
C PHE A 165 1.77 8.28 -7.22
N LEU A 166 2.72 8.63 -6.36
CA LEU A 166 2.97 10.01 -5.96
C LEU A 166 4.01 10.60 -6.92
N GLU A 167 3.57 11.54 -7.76
CA GLU A 167 4.39 12.22 -8.77
C GLU A 167 5.32 13.22 -8.10
N ILE A 168 6.61 12.88 -8.08
CA ILE A 168 7.69 13.70 -7.53
C ILE A 168 8.07 14.80 -8.51
N GLU A 169 8.15 14.44 -9.78
CA GLU A 169 8.54 15.32 -10.88
C GLU A 169 7.83 14.87 -12.15
N LYS A 170 7.27 15.80 -12.91
CA LYS A 170 6.61 15.52 -14.19
C LYS A 170 7.53 15.87 -15.34
N TYR A 171 7.59 15.00 -16.35
CA TYR A 171 8.33 15.27 -17.58
C TYR A 171 7.41 15.78 -18.69
N GLU A 172 7.95 16.69 -19.49
CA GLU A 172 7.30 17.22 -20.69
C GLU A 172 7.38 16.24 -21.86
#